data_AF-A0A0Q5Q259-F1
#
_entry.id   AF-A0A0Q5Q259-F1
#
_cell.length_a   1.000
_cell.length_b   1.000
_cell.length_c   1.000
_cell.angle_alpha   90.00
_cell.angle_beta   90.00
_cell.angle_gamma   90.00
#
_symmetry.space_group_name_H-M   'P 1'
#
loop_
_entity.id
_entity.type
_entity.pdbx_description
1 polymer ?
#
loop_
_entity_poly.entity_id
_entity_poly.type
_entity_poly.pdbx_seq_one_letter_code
_entity_poly.pdbx_strand_id
1 'polypeptide(L)'
;MQKDRFSYYKFDWLAALIMVAGFIFSSIAVNGLVLLGMTFFKLNFTLMPIFLMVGNAIIFCTCIAFYDFFMVRPSTKRKLSFNFSPTKLSNYILIFPMMLGMMFIAEFITSQIPTTGPFFGEFYEFFSKLMEQLVDEPLSMFITAVIMAPILEEIVFRGIIQKGMINNGVKPWVAILIASLVFGLVHGNPWQFVGAVLLGIVLGLVYHKTQSLLLPMLLHGFNNFCSTVIIFFVKTESFADAFDISEYTVLSIGILLFAIFLFLFLKFYKSADAQNIQHNI
;
A
#
# COMPACT_ATOMS: atom_id res chain seq x y z
N MET A 1 3.01 28.81 13.29
CA MET A 1 4.42 28.74 12.82
C MET A 1 4.95 27.29 12.75
N GLN A 2 4.27 26.38 12.04
CA GLN A 2 4.62 24.94 11.96
C GLN A 2 5.09 24.47 10.57
N LYS A 3 5.36 25.41 9.65
CA LYS A 3 5.69 25.10 8.24
C LYS A 3 7.07 24.45 8.02
N ASP A 4 7.89 24.31 9.06
CA ASP A 4 9.33 24.06 8.91
C ASP A 4 9.84 22.66 9.29
N ARG A 5 9.00 21.73 9.78
CA ARG A 5 9.52 20.45 10.31
C ARG A 5 9.80 19.39 9.23
N PHE A 6 9.14 19.44 8.08
CA PHE A 6 9.27 18.42 7.02
C PHE A 6 9.57 19.06 5.67
N SER A 7 10.23 18.32 4.77
CA SER A 7 10.55 18.82 3.43
C SER A 7 9.29 19.02 2.57
N TYR A 8 9.30 20.10 1.78
CA TYR A 8 8.25 20.45 0.83
C TYR A 8 8.71 20.12 -0.59
N TYR A 9 8.21 19.02 -1.14
CA TYR A 9 8.54 18.51 -2.47
C TYR A 9 7.29 18.31 -3.31
N LYS A 10 7.46 18.30 -4.63
CA LYS A 10 6.40 18.11 -5.62
C LYS A 10 6.56 16.77 -6.32
N PHE A 11 5.45 16.25 -6.84
CA PHE A 11 5.43 15.08 -7.71
C PHE A 11 4.82 15.46 -9.06
N ASP A 12 5.63 15.35 -10.11
CA ASP A 12 5.28 15.61 -11.51
C ASP A 12 5.80 14.46 -12.39
N TRP A 13 5.71 14.61 -13.72
CA TRP A 13 6.16 13.59 -14.66
C TRP A 13 7.66 13.28 -14.56
N LEU A 14 8.49 14.28 -14.25
CA LEU A 14 9.92 14.08 -14.07
C LEU A 14 10.19 13.24 -12.81
N ALA A 15 9.49 13.52 -11.70
CA ALA A 15 9.55 12.69 -10.49
C ALA A 15 9.19 11.23 -10.78
N ALA A 16 8.12 11.00 -11.55
CA ALA A 16 7.71 9.65 -11.95
C ALA A 16 8.80 8.93 -12.77
N LEU A 17 9.38 9.61 -13.77
CA LEU A 17 10.46 9.05 -14.59
C LEU A 17 11.70 8.71 -13.76
N ILE A 18 12.07 9.55 -12.79
CA ILE A 18 13.21 9.31 -11.89
C ILE A 18 12.96 8.09 -11.01
N MET A 19 11.75 7.91 -10.49
CA MET A 19 11.40 6.72 -9.71
C MET A 19 11.42 5.46 -10.57
N VAL A 20 10.89 5.52 -11.80
CA VAL A 20 10.96 4.41 -12.77
C VAL A 20 12.41 4.08 -13.12
N ALA A 21 13.27 5.09 -13.30
CA ALA A 21 14.70 4.85 -13.52
C ALA A 21 15.36 4.14 -12.33
N GLY A 22 14.99 4.51 -11.09
CA GLY A 22 15.43 3.81 -9.88
C GLY A 22 14.95 2.36 -9.81
N PHE A 23 13.70 2.12 -10.20
CA PHE A 23 13.12 0.78 -10.31
C PHE A 23 13.87 -0.08 -11.33
N ILE A 24 14.10 0.44 -12.54
CA ILE A 24 14.81 -0.26 -13.61
C ILE A 24 16.25 -0.56 -13.19
N PHE A 25 16.96 0.44 -12.64
CA PHE A 25 18.33 0.30 -12.20
C PHE A 25 18.48 -0.80 -11.14
N SER A 26 17.65 -0.76 -10.09
CA SER A 26 17.67 -1.77 -9.03
C SER A 26 17.22 -3.15 -9.51
N SER A 27 16.24 -3.21 -10.40
CA SER A 27 15.79 -4.48 -11.01
C SER A 27 16.89 -5.13 -11.84
N ILE A 28 17.63 -4.36 -12.66
CA ILE A 28 18.78 -4.86 -13.41
C ILE A 28 19.87 -5.34 -12.45
N ALA A 29 20.15 -4.60 -11.38
CA ALA A 29 21.16 -4.99 -10.39
C ALA A 29 20.80 -6.29 -9.66
N VAL A 30 19.56 -6.41 -9.16
CA VAL A 30 19.07 -7.62 -8.45
C VAL A 30 19.06 -8.84 -9.38
N ASN A 31 18.53 -8.71 -10.59
CA ASN A 31 18.52 -9.81 -11.56
C ASN A 31 19.94 -10.15 -12.07
N GLY A 32 20.82 -9.16 -12.19
CA GLY A 32 22.24 -9.38 -12.48
C GLY A 32 22.92 -10.22 -11.42
N LEU A 33 22.64 -9.99 -10.14
CA LEU A 33 23.15 -10.82 -9.03
C LEU A 33 22.64 -12.26 -9.12
N VAL A 34 21.36 -12.48 -9.45
CA VAL A 34 20.81 -13.82 -9.72
C VAL A 34 21.59 -14.50 -10.84
N LEU A 35 21.80 -13.81 -11.97
CA LEU A 35 22.50 -14.35 -13.13
C LEU A 35 23.97 -14.71 -12.79
N LEU A 36 24.68 -13.85 -12.05
CA LEU A 36 26.04 -14.13 -11.59
C LEU A 36 26.09 -15.35 -10.65
N GLY A 37 25.14 -15.45 -9.71
CA GLY A 37 24.97 -16.60 -8.83
C GLY A 37 24.82 -17.91 -9.60
N MET A 38 23.92 -17.91 -10.59
CA MET A 38 23.65 -19.08 -11.42
C MET A 38 24.84 -19.44 -12.31
N THR A 39 25.51 -18.44 -12.89
CA THR A 39 26.60 -18.66 -13.86
C THR A 39 27.85 -19.19 -13.18
N PHE A 40 28.32 -18.50 -12.13
CA PHE A 40 29.63 -18.76 -11.51
C PHE A 40 29.54 -19.73 -10.33
N PHE A 41 28.43 -19.75 -9.59
CA PHE A 41 28.30 -20.53 -8.35
C PHE A 41 27.26 -21.65 -8.44
N LYS A 42 26.52 -21.75 -9.54
CA LYS A 42 25.37 -22.68 -9.69
C LYS A 42 24.32 -22.52 -8.59
N LEU A 43 24.26 -21.33 -7.98
CA LEU A 43 23.28 -20.97 -6.95
C LEU A 43 22.16 -20.17 -7.59
N ASN A 44 20.91 -20.59 -7.42
CA ASN A 44 19.76 -19.78 -7.80
C ASN A 44 19.19 -19.08 -6.57
N PHE A 45 19.55 -17.80 -6.39
CA PHE A 45 19.09 -17.00 -5.27
C PHE A 45 17.57 -16.79 -5.24
N THR A 46 16.85 -16.92 -6.37
CA THR A 46 15.38 -16.76 -6.38
C THR A 46 14.67 -17.85 -5.60
N LEU A 47 15.32 -18.98 -5.36
CA LEU A 47 14.80 -20.06 -4.53
C LEU A 47 14.97 -19.78 -3.02
N MET A 48 15.69 -18.71 -2.65
CA MET A 48 15.87 -18.31 -1.27
C MET A 48 14.83 -17.21 -0.92
N PRO A 49 13.84 -17.48 -0.04
CA PRO A 49 12.81 -16.52 0.32
C PRO A 49 13.38 -15.17 0.80
N ILE A 50 14.46 -15.23 1.60
CA ILE A 50 15.17 -14.06 2.11
C ILE A 50 15.70 -13.16 0.99
N PHE A 51 16.14 -13.75 -0.14
CA PHE A 51 16.66 -12.98 -1.27
C PHE A 51 15.55 -12.22 -1.98
N LEU A 52 14.39 -12.84 -2.18
CA LEU A 52 13.23 -12.16 -2.77
C LEU A 52 12.76 -10.99 -1.89
N MET A 53 12.70 -11.20 -0.57
CA MET A 53 12.36 -10.15 0.39
C MET A 53 13.36 -8.97 0.33
N VAL A 54 14.66 -9.27 0.40
CA VAL A 54 15.72 -8.25 0.36
C VAL A 54 15.77 -7.56 -1.01
N GLY A 55 15.61 -8.31 -2.10
CA GLY A 55 15.57 -7.79 -3.46
C GLY A 55 14.44 -6.80 -3.66
N ASN A 56 13.22 -7.14 -3.22
CA ASN A 56 12.08 -6.23 -3.29
C ASN A 56 12.32 -4.96 -2.45
N ALA A 57 12.86 -5.12 -1.23
CA ALA A 57 13.21 -3.98 -0.38
C ALA A 57 14.23 -3.04 -1.02
N ILE A 58 15.27 -3.60 -1.66
CA ILE A 58 16.29 -2.85 -2.41
C ILE A 58 15.62 -2.04 -3.54
N ILE A 59 14.68 -2.64 -4.27
CA ILE A 59 13.98 -1.96 -5.36
C ILE A 59 13.23 -0.74 -4.84
N PHE A 60 12.39 -0.89 -3.82
CA PHE A 60 11.65 0.22 -3.23
C PHE A 60 12.58 1.28 -2.62
N CYS A 61 13.59 0.87 -1.86
CA CYS A 61 14.55 1.78 -1.25
C CYS A 61 15.31 2.59 -2.31
N THR A 62 15.65 1.96 -3.44
CA THR A 62 16.32 2.63 -4.57
C THR A 62 15.40 3.64 -5.24
N CYS A 63 14.12 3.30 -5.45
CA CYS A 63 13.13 4.25 -5.98
C CYS A 63 13.00 5.50 -5.09
N ILE A 64 12.91 5.29 -3.76
CA ILE A 64 12.84 6.36 -2.76
C ILE A 64 14.13 7.18 -2.77
N ALA A 65 15.30 6.52 -2.82
CA ALA A 65 16.60 7.19 -2.83
C ALA A 65 16.82 8.01 -4.10
N PHE A 66 16.40 7.51 -5.27
CA PHE A 66 16.46 8.25 -6.53
C PHE A 66 15.59 9.50 -6.46
N TYR A 67 14.36 9.38 -5.98
CA TYR A 67 13.50 10.55 -5.77
C TYR A 67 14.12 11.57 -4.79
N ASP A 68 14.64 11.11 -3.64
CA ASP A 68 15.28 11.99 -2.66
C ASP A 68 16.51 12.71 -3.26
N PHE A 69 17.42 11.96 -3.90
CA PHE A 69 18.70 12.49 -4.37
C PHE A 69 18.56 13.39 -5.60
N PHE A 70 17.70 13.04 -6.55
CA PHE A 70 17.58 13.77 -7.82
C PHE A 70 16.45 14.81 -7.82
N MET A 71 15.41 14.67 -6.99
CA MET A 71 14.31 15.65 -6.93
C MET A 71 14.30 16.46 -5.64
N VAL A 72 14.31 15.81 -4.47
CA VAL A 72 14.04 16.51 -3.20
C VAL A 72 15.23 17.33 -2.74
N ARG A 73 16.42 16.75 -2.66
CA ARG A 73 17.62 17.47 -2.17
C ARG A 73 18.03 18.63 -3.07
N PRO A 74 18.01 18.52 -4.42
CA PRO A 74 18.38 19.63 -5.28
C PRO A 74 17.43 20.82 -5.15
N SER A 75 16.12 20.54 -5.04
CA SER A 75 15.07 21.57 -4.97
C SER A 75 14.88 22.18 -3.58
N THR A 76 14.99 21.39 -2.51
CA THR A 76 14.68 21.83 -1.13
C THR A 76 15.90 22.08 -0.25
N LYS A 77 17.09 21.60 -0.67
CA LYS A 77 18.32 21.54 0.15
C LYS A 77 18.16 20.74 1.46
N ARG A 78 17.07 19.97 1.61
CA ARG A 78 16.78 19.10 2.75
C ARG A 78 16.60 17.67 2.27
N LYS A 79 16.77 16.71 3.19
CA LYS A 79 16.45 15.30 2.92
C LYS A 79 14.93 15.11 2.88
N LEU A 80 14.48 14.12 2.10
CA LEU A 80 13.13 13.61 2.14
C LEU A 80 12.78 13.20 3.58
N SER A 81 11.65 13.72 4.08
CA SER A 81 11.20 13.46 5.44
C SER A 81 9.69 13.37 5.51
N PHE A 82 9.23 12.57 6.47
CA PHE A 82 7.82 12.27 6.66
C PHE A 82 7.44 12.34 8.14
N ASN A 83 6.16 12.57 8.38
CA ASN A 83 5.60 12.56 9.72
C ASN A 83 5.15 11.13 10.07
N PHE A 84 5.71 10.57 11.14
CA PHE A 84 5.33 9.27 11.70
C PHE A 84 4.70 9.41 13.09
N SER A 85 4.24 10.61 13.44
CA SER A 85 3.72 10.87 14.79
C SER A 85 2.45 10.06 15.04
N PRO A 86 2.29 9.45 16.23
CA PRO A 86 1.03 8.82 16.61
C PRO A 86 -0.07 9.87 16.78
N THR A 87 -1.31 9.40 16.85
CA THR A 87 -2.47 10.27 17.14
C THR A 87 -3.22 9.81 18.38
N LYS A 88 -4.36 10.43 18.69
CA LYS A 88 -5.18 10.02 19.84
C LYS A 88 -5.73 8.61 19.62
N LEU A 89 -5.83 7.81 20.69
CA LEU A 89 -6.37 6.43 20.64
C LEU A 89 -7.75 6.36 19.97
N SER A 90 -8.59 7.37 20.18
CA SER A 90 -9.91 7.49 19.54
C SER A 90 -9.84 7.35 18.02
N ASN A 91 -8.78 7.85 17.37
CA ASN A 91 -8.65 7.77 15.93
C ASN A 91 -8.38 6.33 15.47
N TYR A 92 -7.62 5.55 16.24
CA TYR A 92 -7.38 4.14 15.95
C TYR A 92 -8.67 3.33 16.02
N ILE A 93 -9.50 3.60 17.03
CA ILE A 93 -10.83 2.97 17.20
C ILE A 93 -11.76 3.31 16.02
N LEU A 94 -11.57 4.46 15.36
CA LEU A 94 -12.36 4.83 14.20
C LEU A 94 -11.84 4.21 12.89
N ILE A 95 -10.52 4.24 12.67
CA ILE A 95 -9.96 3.88 11.36
C ILE A 95 -9.84 2.36 11.14
N PHE A 96 -9.62 1.56 12.18
CA PHE A 96 -9.47 0.10 12.02
C PHE A 96 -10.79 -0.59 11.64
N PRO A 97 -11.94 -0.33 12.30
CA PRO A 97 -13.22 -0.85 11.85
C PRO A 97 -13.66 -0.30 10.49
N MET A 98 -13.32 0.95 10.18
CA MET A 98 -13.51 1.51 8.83
C MET A 98 -12.71 0.70 7.80
N MET A 99 -11.44 0.38 8.08
CA MET A 99 -10.61 -0.43 7.19
C MET A 99 -11.18 -1.84 7.04
N LEU A 100 -11.57 -2.49 8.14
CA LEU A 100 -12.20 -3.82 8.11
C LEU A 100 -13.49 -3.80 7.27
N GLY A 101 -14.32 -2.77 7.41
CA GLY A 101 -15.51 -2.60 6.58
C GLY A 101 -15.17 -2.50 5.08
N MET A 102 -14.12 -1.74 4.73
CA MET A 102 -13.64 -1.68 3.35
C MET A 102 -13.06 -3.01 2.86
N MET A 103 -12.39 -3.78 3.72
CA MET A 103 -11.86 -5.10 3.36
C MET A 103 -12.98 -6.06 2.93
N PHE A 104 -14.10 -6.09 3.67
CA PHE A 104 -15.27 -6.91 3.33
C PHE A 104 -15.95 -6.45 2.04
N ILE A 105 -16.04 -5.14 1.81
CA ILE A 105 -16.56 -4.61 0.54
C ILE A 105 -15.62 -4.98 -0.62
N ALA A 106 -14.32 -4.85 -0.41
CA ALA A 106 -13.30 -5.17 -1.41
C ALA A 106 -13.32 -6.65 -1.77
N GLU A 107 -13.43 -7.55 -0.79
CA GLU A 107 -13.56 -8.98 -1.01
C GLU A 107 -14.74 -9.30 -1.92
N PHE A 108 -15.95 -8.80 -1.60
CA PHE A 108 -17.14 -9.06 -2.41
C PHE A 108 -16.97 -8.55 -3.84
N ILE A 109 -16.42 -7.35 -4.04
CA ILE A 109 -16.22 -6.81 -5.40
C ILE A 109 -15.18 -7.64 -6.16
N THR A 110 -14.11 -8.06 -5.49
CA THR A 110 -13.08 -8.92 -6.08
C THR A 110 -13.62 -10.31 -6.41
N SER A 111 -14.53 -10.89 -5.60
CA SER A 111 -15.12 -12.21 -5.87
C SER A 111 -15.95 -12.25 -7.15
N GLN A 112 -16.41 -11.09 -7.64
CA GLN A 112 -17.12 -10.99 -8.92
C GLN A 112 -16.20 -11.07 -10.14
N ILE A 113 -14.87 -11.00 -9.95
CA ILE A 113 -13.91 -11.13 -11.04
C ILE A 113 -13.69 -12.61 -11.32
N PRO A 114 -14.01 -13.11 -12.53
CA PRO A 114 -13.83 -14.52 -12.84
C PRO A 114 -12.38 -14.96 -12.69
N THR A 115 -12.15 -16.02 -11.94
CA THR A 115 -10.84 -16.69 -11.79
C THR A 115 -10.72 -17.93 -12.67
N THR A 116 -11.76 -18.24 -13.45
CA THR A 116 -11.83 -19.36 -14.39
C THR A 116 -12.28 -18.89 -15.78
N GLY A 117 -12.17 -19.75 -16.79
CA GLY A 117 -12.60 -19.47 -18.15
C GLY A 117 -11.53 -18.80 -19.03
N PRO A 118 -11.87 -18.47 -20.28
CA PRO A 118 -10.88 -18.17 -21.33
C PRO A 118 -10.18 -16.82 -21.19
N PHE A 119 -10.68 -15.92 -20.34
CA PHE A 119 -10.12 -14.57 -20.20
C PHE A 119 -9.09 -14.47 -19.07
N PHE A 120 -9.45 -14.94 -17.87
CA PHE A 120 -8.61 -14.83 -16.68
C PHE A 120 -8.18 -16.17 -16.09
N GLY A 121 -8.73 -17.31 -16.54
CA GLY A 121 -8.45 -18.63 -15.95
C GLY A 121 -6.97 -19.01 -15.99
N GLU A 122 -6.37 -19.02 -17.18
CA GLU A 122 -4.95 -19.36 -17.33
C GLU A 122 -4.03 -18.37 -16.58
N PHE A 123 -4.41 -17.09 -16.59
CA PHE A 123 -3.69 -16.04 -15.88
C PHE A 123 -3.75 -16.24 -14.36
N TYR A 124 -4.92 -16.60 -13.84
CA TYR A 124 -5.12 -16.93 -12.42
C TYR A 124 -4.31 -18.14 -12.02
N GLU A 125 -4.41 -19.25 -12.76
CA GLU A 125 -3.63 -20.46 -12.46
C GLU A 125 -2.12 -20.22 -12.45
N PHE A 126 -1.61 -19.40 -13.38
CA PHE A 126 -0.20 -19.01 -13.40
C PHE A 126 0.18 -18.23 -12.12
N PHE A 127 -0.62 -17.22 -11.74
CA PHE A 127 -0.37 -16.45 -10.52
C PHE A 127 -0.48 -17.29 -9.25
N SER A 128 -1.50 -18.16 -9.14
CA SER A 128 -1.67 -19.05 -7.98
C SER A 128 -0.47 -19.97 -7.80
N LYS A 129 0.06 -20.56 -8.87
CA LYS A 129 1.27 -21.41 -8.81
C LYS A 129 2.52 -20.64 -8.37
N LEU A 130 2.67 -19.38 -8.78
CA LEU A 130 3.76 -18.52 -8.31
C LEU A 130 3.62 -18.21 -6.81
N MET A 131 2.40 -17.95 -6.34
CA MET A 131 2.15 -17.62 -4.93
C MET A 131 2.28 -18.83 -4.02
N GLU A 132 1.87 -20.02 -4.46
CA GLU A 132 2.04 -21.27 -3.69
C GLU A 132 3.50 -21.51 -3.27
N GLN A 133 4.45 -21.24 -4.17
CA GLN A 133 5.89 -21.33 -3.88
C GLN A 133 6.39 -20.32 -2.82
N LEU A 134 5.65 -19.24 -2.59
CA LEU A 134 6.00 -18.19 -1.60
C LEU A 134 5.36 -18.43 -0.24
N VAL A 135 4.28 -19.22 -0.17
CA VAL A 135 3.50 -19.47 1.06
C VAL A 135 4.17 -20.48 1.98
N ASP A 136 5.12 -21.29 1.51
CA ASP A 136 5.80 -22.33 2.31
C ASP A 136 6.65 -21.79 3.48
N GLU A 137 6.89 -20.48 3.57
CA GLU A 137 7.74 -19.86 4.59
C GLU A 137 7.00 -18.75 5.38
N PRO A 138 6.18 -19.13 6.39
CA PRO A 138 5.26 -18.22 7.07
C PRO A 138 5.92 -16.99 7.71
N LEU A 139 7.12 -17.16 8.27
CA LEU A 139 7.85 -16.06 8.88
C LEU A 139 8.32 -15.04 7.84
N SER A 140 8.82 -15.51 6.70
CA SER A 140 9.26 -14.65 5.59
C SER A 140 8.06 -13.89 5.02
N MET A 141 6.94 -14.58 4.78
CA MET A 141 5.71 -13.96 4.29
C MET A 141 5.19 -12.91 5.28
N PHE A 142 5.17 -13.20 6.58
CA PHE A 142 4.74 -12.26 7.61
C PHE A 142 5.61 -10.99 7.61
N ILE A 143 6.93 -11.12 7.70
CA ILE A 143 7.84 -9.97 7.73
C ILE A 143 7.69 -9.13 6.45
N THR A 144 7.62 -9.79 5.30
CA THR A 144 7.58 -9.10 4.01
C THR A 144 6.23 -8.42 3.78
N ALA A 145 5.12 -9.15 3.91
CA ALA A 145 3.80 -8.66 3.58
C ALA A 145 3.17 -7.79 4.69
N VAL A 146 3.41 -8.10 5.97
CA VAL A 146 2.73 -7.40 7.08
C VAL A 146 3.51 -6.18 7.57
N ILE A 147 4.84 -6.18 7.39
CA ILE A 147 5.70 -5.11 7.92
C ILE A 147 6.38 -4.35 6.79
N MET A 148 7.20 -5.02 5.97
CA MET A 148 8.08 -4.34 5.02
C MET A 148 7.31 -3.68 3.88
N ALA A 149 6.38 -4.41 3.25
CA ALA A 149 5.54 -3.90 2.16
C ALA A 149 4.74 -2.66 2.61
N PRO A 150 3.95 -2.70 3.71
CA PRO A 150 3.26 -1.52 4.22
C PRO A 150 4.18 -0.32 4.47
N ILE A 151 5.37 -0.52 5.05
CA ILE A 151 6.30 0.60 5.29
C ILE A 151 6.76 1.22 3.97
N LEU A 152 7.26 0.40 3.04
CA LEU A 152 7.88 0.88 1.81
C LEU A 152 6.85 1.43 0.83
N GLU A 153 5.71 0.73 0.69
CA GLU A 153 4.64 1.12 -0.20
C GLU A 153 3.94 2.39 0.29
N GLU A 154 3.63 2.53 1.58
CA GLU A 154 3.02 3.77 2.08
C GLU A 154 3.97 4.98 1.96
N ILE A 155 5.29 4.79 2.09
CA ILE A 155 6.27 5.86 1.80
C ILE A 155 6.16 6.29 0.34
N VAL A 156 6.09 5.35 -0.60
CA VAL A 156 6.00 5.65 -2.03
C VAL A 156 4.65 6.28 -2.39
N PHE A 157 3.55 5.59 -2.11
CA PHE A 157 2.23 5.99 -2.62
C PHE A 157 1.65 7.18 -1.85
N ARG A 158 1.77 7.20 -0.52
CA ARG A 158 1.15 8.27 0.31
C ARG A 158 2.17 9.38 0.55
N GLY A 159 3.38 8.99 0.95
CA GLY A 159 4.46 9.90 1.28
C GLY A 159 4.99 10.69 0.08
N ILE A 160 5.27 10.02 -1.04
CA ILE A 160 5.89 10.65 -2.21
C ILE A 160 4.84 11.07 -3.24
N ILE A 161 4.08 10.12 -3.78
CA ILE A 161 3.18 10.34 -4.92
C ILE A 161 1.99 11.22 -4.50
N GLN A 162 1.17 10.78 -3.55
CA GLN A 162 -0.02 11.52 -3.11
C GLN A 162 0.34 12.90 -2.55
N LYS A 163 1.22 12.96 -1.53
CA LYS A 163 1.62 14.24 -0.92
C LYS A 163 2.30 15.17 -1.92
N GLY A 164 3.18 14.64 -2.77
CA GLY A 164 3.88 15.45 -3.77
C GLY A 164 2.93 16.02 -4.83
N MET A 165 1.89 15.28 -5.24
CA MET A 165 0.85 15.81 -6.13
C MET A 165 0.04 16.93 -5.46
N ILE A 166 -0.35 16.74 -4.19
CA ILE A 166 -1.07 17.77 -3.41
C ILE A 166 -0.21 19.04 -3.28
N ASN A 167 1.08 18.89 -2.97
CA ASN A 167 2.02 20.01 -2.92
C ASN A 167 2.21 20.69 -4.30
N ASN A 168 1.98 19.95 -5.39
CA ASN A 168 1.99 20.49 -6.75
C ASN A 168 0.65 21.13 -7.16
N GLY A 169 -0.31 21.28 -6.25
CA GLY A 169 -1.59 21.93 -6.50
C GLY A 169 -2.71 21.02 -7.00
N VAL A 170 -2.50 19.69 -7.05
CA VAL A 170 -3.56 18.73 -7.38
C VAL A 170 -4.57 18.68 -6.22
N LYS A 171 -5.87 18.67 -6.54
CA LYS A 171 -6.94 18.56 -5.52
C LYS A 171 -6.75 17.27 -4.71
N PRO A 172 -6.89 17.29 -3.36
CA PRO A 172 -6.60 16.13 -2.52
C PRO A 172 -7.30 14.84 -2.93
N TRP A 173 -8.59 14.91 -3.28
CA TRP A 173 -9.35 13.72 -3.70
C TRP A 173 -8.83 13.13 -5.02
N VAL A 174 -8.35 13.96 -5.94
CA VAL A 174 -7.75 13.51 -7.22
C VAL A 174 -6.41 12.85 -6.94
N ALA A 175 -5.58 13.44 -6.07
CA ALA A 175 -4.31 12.86 -5.68
C ALA A 175 -4.48 11.49 -4.98
N ILE A 176 -5.49 11.36 -4.12
CA ILE A 176 -5.86 10.08 -3.48
C ILE A 176 -6.25 9.06 -4.54
N LEU A 177 -7.14 9.43 -5.47
CA LEU A 177 -7.61 8.51 -6.51
C LEU A 177 -6.45 8.04 -7.41
N ILE A 178 -5.63 8.96 -7.91
CA ILE A 178 -4.48 8.62 -8.75
C ILE A 178 -3.49 7.72 -8.00
N ALA A 179 -3.12 8.07 -6.75
CA ALA A 179 -2.20 7.24 -5.97
C ALA A 179 -2.77 5.84 -5.71
N SER A 180 -4.08 5.72 -5.48
CA SER A 180 -4.76 4.44 -5.25
C SER A 180 -4.83 3.59 -6.51
N LEU A 181 -5.07 4.21 -7.67
CA LEU A 181 -5.04 3.54 -8.98
C LEU A 181 -3.65 3.00 -9.29
N VAL A 182 -2.60 3.82 -9.12
CA VAL A 182 -1.22 3.38 -9.34
C VAL A 182 -0.84 2.28 -8.34
N PHE A 183 -1.27 2.40 -7.08
CA PHE A 183 -1.09 1.36 -6.06
C PHE A 183 -1.74 0.02 -6.46
N GLY A 184 -2.96 0.04 -6.99
CA GLY A 184 -3.57 -1.17 -7.53
C GLY A 184 -2.83 -1.72 -8.75
N LEU A 185 -2.42 -0.85 -9.68
CA LEU A 185 -1.77 -1.26 -10.93
C LEU A 185 -0.46 -2.01 -10.70
N VAL A 186 0.33 -1.64 -9.69
CA VAL A 186 1.63 -2.29 -9.43
C VAL A 186 1.51 -3.75 -8.98
N HIS A 187 0.32 -4.20 -8.56
CA HIS A 187 0.09 -5.61 -8.20
C HIS A 187 0.00 -6.52 -9.44
N GLY A 188 -0.23 -5.95 -10.63
CA GLY A 188 -0.12 -6.67 -11.89
C GLY A 188 -1.19 -7.73 -12.16
N ASN A 189 -2.26 -7.78 -11.35
CA ASN A 189 -3.37 -8.73 -11.57
C ASN A 189 -4.74 -8.13 -11.21
N PRO A 190 -5.83 -8.54 -11.90
CA PRO A 190 -7.17 -7.99 -11.72
C PRO A 190 -7.76 -8.15 -10.31
N TRP A 191 -7.57 -9.32 -9.68
CA TRP A 191 -8.22 -9.68 -8.42
C TRP A 191 -7.66 -8.86 -7.25
N GLN A 192 -6.34 -8.60 -7.24
CA GLN A 192 -5.73 -7.68 -6.29
C GLN A 192 -5.92 -6.22 -6.68
N PHE A 193 -5.98 -5.88 -7.97
CA PHE A 193 -6.12 -4.50 -8.43
C PHE A 193 -7.31 -3.80 -7.78
N VAL A 194 -8.52 -4.38 -7.85
CA VAL A 194 -9.73 -3.71 -7.35
C VAL A 194 -9.68 -3.56 -5.83
N GLY A 195 -9.31 -4.60 -5.11
CA GLY A 195 -9.14 -4.54 -3.66
C GLY A 195 -8.09 -3.51 -3.23
N ALA A 196 -6.93 -3.49 -3.88
CA ALA A 196 -5.86 -2.55 -3.59
C ALA A 196 -6.27 -1.10 -3.87
N VAL A 197 -7.03 -0.82 -4.93
CA VAL A 197 -7.57 0.53 -5.19
C VAL A 197 -8.51 0.96 -4.06
N LEU A 198 -9.43 0.10 -3.65
CA LEU A 198 -10.43 0.40 -2.61
C LEU A 198 -9.79 0.65 -1.25
N LEU A 199 -8.90 -0.25 -0.82
CA LEU A 199 -8.07 -0.04 0.38
C LEU A 199 -7.24 1.22 0.24
N GLY A 200 -6.70 1.45 -0.96
CA GLY A 200 -5.83 2.57 -1.22
C GLY A 200 -6.49 3.93 -1.05
N ILE A 201 -7.79 4.03 -1.37
CA ILE A 201 -8.61 5.21 -1.14
C ILE A 201 -8.74 5.48 0.36
N VAL A 202 -8.99 4.44 1.17
CA VAL A 202 -9.09 4.57 2.63
C VAL A 202 -7.77 5.03 3.23
N LEU A 203 -6.66 4.38 2.85
CA LEU A 203 -5.31 4.74 3.28
C LEU A 203 -4.98 6.20 2.90
N GLY A 204 -5.29 6.61 1.67
CA GLY A 204 -5.07 7.96 1.19
C GLY A 204 -5.93 9.01 1.91
N LEU A 205 -7.19 8.69 2.23
CA LEU A 205 -8.07 9.55 3.03
C LEU A 205 -7.55 9.71 4.45
N VAL A 206 -7.18 8.62 5.11
CA VAL A 206 -6.62 8.62 6.47
C VAL A 206 -5.33 9.43 6.49
N TYR A 207 -4.44 9.23 5.52
CA TYR A 207 -3.22 10.02 5.40
C TYR A 207 -3.50 11.51 5.21
N HIS A 208 -4.40 11.87 4.30
CA HIS A 208 -4.73 13.26 4.02
C HIS A 208 -5.35 13.98 5.23
N LYS A 209 -6.20 13.29 6.00
CA LYS A 209 -6.78 13.87 7.22
C LYS A 209 -5.75 13.97 8.33
N THR A 210 -4.95 12.92 8.54
CA THR A 210 -4.11 12.80 9.74
C THR A 210 -2.71 13.37 9.59
N GLN A 211 -2.25 13.57 8.35
CA GLN A 211 -0.90 14.04 8.03
C GLN A 211 0.20 13.18 8.66
N SER A 212 -0.07 11.89 8.94
CA SER A 212 0.87 10.93 9.50
C SER A 212 0.90 9.67 8.65
N LEU A 213 2.08 9.22 8.25
CA LEU A 213 2.29 7.95 7.53
C LEU A 213 2.15 6.73 8.45
N LEU A 214 2.29 6.90 9.76
CA LEU A 214 2.18 5.77 10.68
C LEU A 214 0.79 5.11 10.61
N LEU A 215 -0.27 5.91 10.47
CA LEU A 215 -1.64 5.41 10.44
C LEU A 215 -1.94 4.55 9.21
N PRO A 216 -1.69 5.00 7.96
CA PRO A 216 -1.88 4.13 6.80
C PRO A 216 -0.93 2.92 6.83
N MET A 217 0.30 3.03 7.33
CA MET A 217 1.19 1.87 7.49
C MET A 217 0.58 0.79 8.40
N LEU A 218 0.01 1.20 9.53
CA LEU A 218 -0.64 0.27 10.46
C LEU A 218 -1.92 -0.34 9.88
N LEU A 219 -2.71 0.43 9.13
CA LEU A 219 -3.92 -0.08 8.49
C LEU A 219 -3.62 -1.04 7.33
N HIS A 220 -2.61 -0.73 6.53
CA HIS A 220 -2.15 -1.61 5.47
C HIS A 220 -1.53 -2.88 6.06
N GLY A 221 -0.69 -2.75 7.09
CA GLY A 221 -0.19 -3.91 7.85
C GLY A 221 -1.31 -4.73 8.47
N PHE A 222 -2.37 -4.11 9.00
CA PHE A 222 -3.55 -4.81 9.51
C PHE A 222 -4.28 -5.60 8.44
N ASN A 223 -4.50 -5.03 7.25
CA ASN A 223 -5.08 -5.73 6.12
C ASN A 223 -4.27 -6.99 5.75
N ASN A 224 -2.96 -6.82 5.62
CA ASN A 224 -2.07 -7.90 5.22
C ASN A 224 -1.95 -8.94 6.33
N PHE A 225 -1.97 -8.52 7.59
CA PHE A 225 -1.99 -9.40 8.76
C PHE A 225 -3.23 -10.30 8.76
N CYS A 226 -4.43 -9.72 8.64
CA CYS A 226 -5.67 -10.49 8.61
C CYS A 226 -5.68 -11.49 7.45
N SER A 227 -5.30 -11.06 6.24
CA SER A 227 -5.21 -11.92 5.06
C SER A 227 -4.22 -13.07 5.28
N THR A 228 -3.04 -12.75 5.82
CA THR A 228 -1.99 -13.74 6.14
C THR A 228 -2.48 -14.77 7.17
N VAL A 229 -3.16 -14.33 8.22
CA VAL A 229 -3.71 -15.22 9.26
C VAL A 229 -4.74 -16.18 8.65
N ILE A 230 -5.65 -15.69 7.80
CA ILE A 230 -6.68 -16.55 7.18
C ILE A 230 -6.02 -17.58 6.25
N ILE A 231 -5.08 -17.15 5.40
CA ILE A 231 -4.34 -18.04 4.50
C ILE A 231 -3.62 -19.14 5.28
N PHE A 232 -2.92 -18.81 6.37
CA PHE A 232 -2.13 -19.80 7.09
C PHE A 232 -2.95 -20.75 7.98
N PHE A 233 -3.95 -20.23 8.69
CA PHE A 233 -4.70 -21.00 9.69
C PHE A 233 -6.00 -21.61 9.17
N VAL A 234 -6.61 -21.00 8.15
CA VAL A 234 -7.92 -21.43 7.61
C VAL A 234 -7.80 -21.95 6.17
N LYS A 235 -6.68 -21.71 5.48
CA LYS A 235 -6.40 -22.20 4.12
C LYS A 235 -7.39 -21.68 3.07
N THR A 236 -7.89 -20.47 3.28
CA THR A 236 -8.71 -19.71 2.32
C THR A 236 -8.19 -18.28 2.21
N GLU A 237 -8.61 -17.56 1.18
CA GLU A 237 -8.40 -16.12 1.01
C GLU A 237 -9.67 -15.31 1.31
N SER A 238 -10.81 -15.98 1.54
CA SER A 238 -12.12 -15.37 1.77
C SER A 238 -12.50 -15.32 3.26
N PHE A 239 -12.99 -14.17 3.74
CA PHE A 239 -13.58 -14.09 5.07
C PHE A 239 -14.92 -14.82 5.13
N ALA A 240 -15.70 -14.83 4.03
CA ALA A 240 -16.96 -15.56 3.95
C ALA A 240 -16.74 -17.06 4.20
N ASP A 241 -15.77 -17.65 3.50
CA ASP A 241 -15.38 -19.05 3.71
C ASP A 241 -14.81 -19.27 5.12
N ALA A 242 -13.97 -18.36 5.61
CA ALA A 242 -13.32 -18.50 6.91
C ALA A 242 -14.30 -18.49 8.10
N PHE A 243 -15.43 -17.79 7.95
CA PHE A 243 -16.48 -17.71 8.96
C PHE A 243 -17.68 -18.61 8.67
N ASP A 244 -17.67 -19.37 7.57
CA ASP A 244 -18.79 -20.21 7.11
C ASP A 244 -20.11 -19.42 7.00
N ILE A 245 -20.05 -18.23 6.37
CA ILE A 245 -21.20 -17.36 6.13
C ILE A 245 -21.25 -16.88 4.68
N SER A 246 -22.43 -16.46 4.24
CA SER A 246 -22.64 -15.91 2.89
C SER A 246 -21.81 -14.64 2.63
N GLU A 247 -21.25 -14.51 1.42
CA GLU A 247 -20.55 -13.30 0.95
C GLU A 247 -21.44 -12.04 1.06
N TYR A 248 -22.75 -12.17 0.91
CA TYR A 248 -23.70 -11.08 1.07
C TYR A 248 -23.83 -10.63 2.53
N THR A 249 -23.68 -11.55 3.48
CA THR A 249 -23.63 -11.24 4.91
C THR A 249 -22.35 -10.46 5.24
N VAL A 250 -21.20 -10.92 4.74
CA VAL A 250 -19.91 -10.21 4.88
C VAL A 250 -19.99 -8.81 4.28
N LEU A 251 -20.52 -8.69 3.05
CA LEU A 251 -20.75 -7.40 2.39
C LEU A 251 -21.65 -6.48 3.21
N SER A 252 -22.76 -6.99 3.74
CA SER A 252 -23.72 -6.19 4.52
C SER A 252 -23.07 -5.65 5.80
N ILE A 253 -22.31 -6.49 6.50
CA ILE A 253 -21.50 -6.08 7.67
C ILE A 253 -20.46 -5.03 7.24
N GLY A 254 -19.78 -5.27 6.12
CA GLY A 254 -18.78 -4.38 5.55
C GLY A 254 -19.31 -2.98 5.26
N ILE A 255 -20.46 -2.88 4.58
CA ILE A 255 -21.14 -1.62 4.28
C ILE A 255 -21.53 -0.88 5.55
N LEU A 256 -22.12 -1.57 6.54
CA LEU A 256 -22.52 -0.97 7.81
C LEU A 256 -21.31 -0.44 8.58
N LEU A 257 -20.26 -1.25 8.75
CA LEU A 257 -19.02 -0.84 9.41
C LEU A 257 -18.38 0.35 8.68
N PHE A 258 -18.19 0.24 7.37
CA PHE A 258 -17.54 1.31 6.61
C PHE A 258 -18.33 2.61 6.69
N ALA A 259 -19.65 2.59 6.47
CA ALA A 259 -20.48 3.79 6.48
C ALA A 259 -20.50 4.47 7.87
N ILE A 260 -20.71 3.70 8.94
CA ILE A 260 -20.75 4.23 10.31
C ILE A 260 -19.40 4.85 10.67
N PHE A 261 -18.31 4.10 10.51
CA PHE A 261 -16.99 4.55 10.94
C PHE A 261 -16.42 5.64 10.03
N LEU A 262 -16.72 5.65 8.73
CA LEU A 262 -16.41 6.76 7.84
C LEU A 262 -17.13 8.03 8.29
N PHE A 263 -18.44 7.95 8.57
CA PHE A 263 -19.20 9.10 9.05
C PHE A 263 -18.63 9.66 10.35
N LEU A 264 -18.35 8.79 11.33
CA LEU A 264 -17.75 9.18 12.61
C LEU A 264 -16.35 9.78 12.41
N PHE A 265 -15.53 9.16 11.56
CA PHE A 265 -14.20 9.66 11.23
C PHE A 265 -14.25 11.05 10.60
N LEU A 266 -15.13 11.27 9.62
CA LEU A 266 -15.28 12.58 8.98
C LEU A 266 -15.85 13.64 9.92
N LYS A 267 -16.77 13.26 10.82
CA LYS A 267 -17.38 14.16 11.81
C LYS A 267 -16.40 14.59 12.89
N PHE A 268 -15.62 13.66 13.44
CA PHE A 268 -14.71 13.93 14.56
C PHE A 268 -13.30 14.33 14.12
N TYR A 269 -12.90 13.98 12.90
CA TYR A 269 -11.61 14.35 12.32
C TYR A 269 -11.76 15.52 11.31
N LYS A 270 -11.75 16.74 11.84
CA LYS A 270 -11.66 17.96 11.00
C LYS A 270 -10.30 17.96 10.26
N SER A 271 -10.29 18.29 8.97
CA SER A 271 -9.03 18.35 8.20
C SER A 271 -8.12 19.45 8.76
N ALA A 272 -6.81 19.30 8.56
CA ALA A 272 -5.83 20.33 8.89
C ALA A 272 -6.15 21.71 8.26
N ASP A 273 -6.79 21.72 7.08
CA ASP A 273 -7.24 22.96 6.41
C ASP A 273 -8.32 23.69 7.22
N ALA A 274 -9.25 22.96 7.85
CA ALA A 274 -10.27 23.55 8.71
C ALA A 274 -9.70 24.07 10.05
N GLN A 275 -8.63 23.46 10.55
CA GLN A 275 -7.94 23.92 11.77
C GLN A 275 -7.12 25.20 11.54
N ASN A 276 -6.55 25.39 10.35
CA ASN A 276 -5.83 26.62 9.99
C ASN A 276 -6.75 27.82 9.76
N ILE A 277 -8.00 27.62 9.33
CA ILE A 277 -8.98 28.71 9.17
C ILE A 277 -9.45 29.20 10.55
N GLN A 278 -9.63 28.30 11.51
CA GLN A 278 -10.16 28.62 12.83
C GLN A 278 -9.14 29.30 13.77
N HIS A 279 -7.86 29.35 13.39
CA HIS A 279 -6.81 30.07 14.11
C HIS A 279 -6.46 31.45 13.49
N ASN A 280 -7.08 31.80 12.36
CA ASN A 280 -6.86 33.07 11.66
C ASN A 280 -8.14 33.94 11.61
N ILE A 281 -9.15 33.62 12.45
CA ILE A 281 -10.35 34.41 12.71
C ILE A 281 -10.35 34.71 14.21
#